data_AF-A0A4T0X944-F1
#
_entry.id   AF-A0A4T0X944-F1
#
_cell.length_a   1.000
_cell.length_b   1.000
_cell.length_c   1.000
_cell.angle_alpha   90.00
_cell.angle_beta   90.00
_cell.angle_gamma   90.00
#
_symmetry.space_group_name_H-M   'P 1'
#
loop_
_entity.id
_entity.type
_entity.pdbx_description
1 polymer ?
#
loop_
_entity_poly.entity_id
_entity_poly.type
_entity_poly.pdbx_seq_one_letter_code
_entity_poly.pdbx_strand_id
1 'polypeptide(L)'
;MLTPVFRRSLTTLIPPKIASPSNLGSNPAAKRMQHIVNFYSKLPRGQATFETPRTPFAIYREKYRGSGAPVLHFSVAFLLIGYGLEYYFHLSHEKEHGHH
;
A
#
# COMPACT_ATOMS: atom_id res chain seq x y z
N MET A 1 18.15 28.00 5.16
CA MET A 1 17.46 27.91 6.46
C MET A 1 16.55 29.13 6.61
N LEU A 2 15.22 28.96 6.52
CA LEU A 2 14.28 30.08 6.65
C LEU A 2 14.15 30.50 8.13
N THR A 3 14.28 31.80 8.38
CA THR A 3 14.25 32.42 9.72
C THR A 3 12.92 32.17 10.45
N PRO A 4 12.92 32.05 11.79
CA PRO A 4 11.73 31.71 12.58
C PRO A 4 10.60 32.76 12.48
N VAL A 5 10.94 33.99 12.08
CA VAL A 5 9.98 35.09 11.86
C VAL A 5 9.06 34.82 10.66
N PHE A 6 9.59 34.26 9.56
CA PHE A 6 8.80 33.90 8.38
C PHE A 6 7.85 32.71 8.64
N ARG A 7 8.20 31.82 9.58
CA ARG A 7 7.33 30.70 9.97
C ARG A 7 6.10 31.16 10.78
N ARG A 8 6.19 32.26 11.53
CA ARG A 8 5.07 32.82 12.32
C ARG A 8 4.02 33.52 11.45
N SER A 9 4.42 34.24 10.39
CA SER A 9 3.45 34.87 9.48
C SER A 9 2.60 33.86 8.70
N LEU A 10 3.13 32.66 8.44
CA LEU A 10 2.40 31.56 7.82
C LEU A 10 1.49 30.79 8.79
N THR A 11 1.74 30.90 10.11
CA THR A 11 0.95 30.22 11.16
C THR A 11 -0.41 30.89 11.40
N THR A 12 -0.56 32.18 11.07
CA THR A 12 -1.85 32.89 11.15
C THR A 12 -2.68 32.76 9.88
N LEU A 13 -2.07 32.40 8.75
CA LEU A 13 -2.75 32.21 7.47
C LEU A 13 -3.41 30.82 7.36
N ILE A 14 -2.88 29.84 8.09
CA ILE A 14 -3.42 28.49 8.16
C ILE A 14 -4.01 28.34 9.57
N PRO A 15 -5.35 28.48 9.74
CA PRO A 15 -5.95 28.34 11.05
C PRO A 15 -5.60 26.96 11.64
N PRO A 16 -5.19 26.89 12.93
CA PRO A 16 -4.87 25.61 13.56
C PRO A 16 -6.09 24.71 13.48
N LYS A 17 -5.90 23.41 13.28
CA LYS A 17 -6.98 22.41 13.19
C LYS A 17 -7.70 22.28 14.54
N ILE A 18 -8.59 23.22 14.84
CA ILE A 18 -9.41 23.32 16.05
C ILE A 18 -10.30 22.08 16.20
N ALA A 19 -10.73 21.49 15.09
CA ALA A 19 -11.51 20.25 15.05
C ALA A 19 -10.65 18.99 14.87
N SER A 20 -9.40 18.98 15.35
CA SER A 20 -8.63 17.73 15.42
C SER A 20 -9.04 16.92 16.65
N PRO A 21 -9.06 15.57 16.60
CA PRO A 21 -9.39 14.73 17.74
C PRO A 21 -8.53 15.04 18.98
N SER A 22 -7.28 15.46 18.74
CA SER A 22 -6.33 15.89 19.77
C SER A 22 -6.77 17.17 20.51
N ASN A 23 -7.42 18.11 19.82
CA ASN A 23 -7.83 19.39 20.40
C ASN A 23 -9.21 19.31 21.06
N LEU A 24 -10.15 18.54 20.48
CA LEU A 24 -11.47 18.26 21.06
C LEU A 24 -11.41 17.36 22.31
N GLY A 25 -10.39 16.51 22.42
CA GLY A 25 -10.18 15.60 23.57
C GLY A 25 -9.50 16.23 24.80
N SER A 26 -9.28 17.55 24.83
CA SER A 26 -8.62 18.23 25.95
C SER A 26 -9.51 18.32 27.21
N ASN A 27 -10.83 18.29 27.05
CA ASN A 27 -11.79 18.25 28.15
C ASN A 27 -11.84 16.85 28.79
N PRO A 28 -11.70 16.70 30.12
CA PRO A 28 -11.83 15.41 30.81
C PRO A 28 -13.13 14.65 30.49
N ALA A 29 -14.24 15.35 30.27
CA ALA A 29 -15.51 14.74 29.87
C ALA A 29 -15.44 14.17 28.44
N ALA A 30 -14.72 14.83 27.52
CA ALA A 30 -14.51 14.35 26.17
C ALA A 30 -13.61 13.10 26.15
N LYS A 31 -12.58 13.04 26.99
CA LYS A 31 -11.78 11.81 27.17
C LYS A 31 -12.63 10.64 27.66
N ARG A 32 -13.46 10.86 28.69
CA ARG A 32 -14.38 9.84 29.20
C ARG A 32 -15.32 9.34 28.11
N MET A 33 -15.87 10.25 27.30
CA MET A 33 -16.73 9.89 26.18
C MET A 33 -15.99 9.08 25.10
N GLN A 34 -14.75 9.44 24.76
CA GLN A 34 -13.91 8.66 23.84
C GLN A 34 -13.63 7.25 24.36
N HIS A 35 -13.37 7.09 25.67
CA HIS A 35 -13.19 5.79 26.29
C HIS A 35 -14.44 4.92 26.21
N ILE A 36 -15.62 5.50 26.45
CA ILE A 36 -16.91 4.80 26.35
C ILE A 36 -17.16 4.35 24.91
N VAL A 37 -17.01 5.24 23.93
CA VAL A 37 -17.18 4.88 22.50
C VAL A 37 -16.17 3.82 22.08
N ASN A 38 -14.92 3.94 22.52
CA ASN A 38 -13.85 2.97 22.24
C ASN A 38 -14.09 1.61 22.90
N PHE A 39 -14.71 1.60 24.08
CA PHE A 39 -15.12 0.36 24.76
C PHE A 39 -16.19 -0.34 23.91
N TYR A 40 -17.27 0.37 23.55
CA TYR A 40 -18.36 -0.19 22.73
C TYR A 40 -17.97 -0.53 21.30
N SER A 41 -17.00 0.19 20.72
CA SER A 41 -16.48 -0.13 19.38
C SER A 41 -15.65 -1.42 19.37
N LYS A 42 -15.00 -1.75 20.49
CA LYS A 42 -14.13 -2.92 20.66
C LYS A 42 -14.81 -4.11 21.32
N LEU A 43 -16.09 -4.03 21.66
CA LEU A 43 -16.83 -5.22 22.06
C LEU A 43 -16.58 -6.32 21.03
N PRO A 44 -16.32 -7.57 21.44
CA PRO A 44 -16.08 -8.67 20.52
C PRO A 44 -17.30 -8.83 19.62
N ARG A 45 -17.27 -8.19 18.46
CA ARG A 45 -18.15 -8.51 17.36
C ARG A 45 -17.70 -9.89 16.90
N GLY A 46 -18.62 -10.76 16.50
CA GLY A 46 -18.26 -12.05 15.92
C GLY A 46 -17.20 -11.88 14.83
N GLN A 47 -16.48 -12.95 14.50
CA GLN A 47 -15.40 -12.89 13.51
C GLN A 47 -15.88 -12.12 12.28
N ALA A 48 -15.19 -11.02 11.96
CA ALA A 48 -15.49 -10.26 10.75
C ALA A 48 -15.40 -11.24 9.59
N THR A 49 -16.45 -11.31 8.76
CA THR A 49 -16.44 -12.15 7.56
C THR A 49 -15.29 -11.67 6.69
N PHE A 50 -14.19 -12.41 6.66
CA PHE A 50 -13.15 -12.18 5.68
C PHE A 50 -13.77 -12.47 4.32
N GLU A 51 -13.88 -11.45 3.47
CA GLU A 51 -14.40 -11.64 2.13
C GLU A 51 -13.50 -12.65 1.41
N THR A 52 -14.06 -13.78 1.03
CA THR A 52 -13.36 -14.76 0.21
C THR A 52 -12.86 -14.05 -1.04
N PRO A 53 -11.56 -14.14 -1.38
CA PRO A 53 -11.03 -13.45 -2.55
C PRO A 53 -11.71 -13.97 -3.81
N ARG A 54 -12.38 -13.08 -4.55
CA ARG A 54 -13.13 -13.43 -5.79
C ARG A 54 -12.35 -13.20 -7.07
N THR A 55 -11.35 -12.32 -7.03
CA THR A 55 -10.55 -11.99 -8.22
C THR A 55 -9.29 -12.86 -8.26
N PRO A 56 -8.80 -13.26 -9.45
CA PRO A 56 -7.58 -14.06 -9.56
C PRO A 56 -6.37 -13.41 -8.88
N PHE A 57 -6.29 -12.08 -8.96
CA PHE A 57 -5.26 -11.31 -8.25
C PHE A 57 -5.40 -11.40 -6.73
N ALA A 58 -6.63 -11.29 -6.18
CA ALA A 58 -6.85 -11.42 -4.75
C ALA A 58 -6.53 -12.83 -4.24
N ILE A 59 -6.87 -13.87 -5.03
CA ILE A 59 -6.54 -15.27 -4.70
C ILE A 59 -5.02 -15.46 -4.65
N TYR A 60 -4.31 -14.96 -5.67
CA TYR A 60 -2.86 -15.01 -5.72
C TYR A 60 -2.22 -14.24 -4.55
N ARG A 61 -2.71 -13.02 -4.27
CA ARG A 61 -2.23 -12.18 -3.17
C ARG A 61 -2.39 -12.88 -1.82
N GLU A 62 -3.55 -13.45 -1.53
CA GLU A 62 -3.79 -14.16 -0.26
C GLU A 62 -2.92 -15.42 -0.15
N LYS A 63 -2.72 -16.15 -1.25
CA LYS A 63 -1.85 -17.34 -1.27
C LYS A 63 -0.39 -17.03 -0.95
N TYR A 64 0.13 -15.88 -1.39
CA TYR A 64 1.55 -15.53 -1.28
C TYR A 64 1.84 -14.31 -0.36
N ARG A 65 0.87 -13.86 0.45
CA ARG A 65 0.96 -12.60 1.24
C ARG A 65 2.09 -12.54 2.26
N GLY A 66 2.60 -13.69 2.71
CA GLY A 66 3.70 -13.80 3.67
C GLY A 66 4.93 -14.54 3.11
N SER A 67 4.98 -14.77 1.79
CA SER A 67 6.05 -15.52 1.14
C SER A 67 6.87 -14.61 0.24
N GLY A 68 8.17 -14.89 0.12
CA GLY A 68 9.04 -14.28 -0.90
C GLY A 68 8.81 -14.82 -2.32
N ALA A 69 7.92 -15.80 -2.50
CA ALA A 69 7.60 -16.41 -3.78
C ALA A 69 7.22 -15.42 -4.90
N PRO A 70 6.47 -14.31 -4.66
CA PRO A 70 6.17 -13.35 -5.71
C PRO A 70 7.41 -12.77 -6.37
N VAL A 71 8.48 -12.53 -5.60
CA VAL A 71 9.76 -12.04 -6.14
C VAL A 71 10.32 -13.06 -7.14
N LEU A 72 10.36 -14.34 -6.76
CA LEU A 72 10.82 -15.42 -7.65
C LEU A 72 9.94 -15.56 -8.89
N HIS A 73 8.61 -15.50 -8.74
CA HIS A 73 7.68 -15.55 -9.87
C HIS A 73 7.95 -14.41 -10.87
N PHE A 74 8.17 -13.19 -10.39
CA PHE A 74 8.52 -12.06 -11.24
C PHE A 74 9.90 -12.25 -11.90
N SER A 75 10.92 -12.66 -11.15
CA SER A 75 12.25 -12.92 -11.72
C SER A 75 12.21 -13.95 -12.85
N VAL A 76 11.52 -15.07 -12.63
CA VAL A 76 11.37 -16.11 -13.66
C VAL A 76 10.57 -15.59 -14.86
N ALA A 77 9.48 -14.85 -14.62
CA ALA A 77 8.70 -14.26 -15.71
C ALA A 77 9.56 -13.31 -16.58
N PHE A 78 10.35 -12.44 -15.97
CA PHE A 78 11.24 -11.54 -16.71
C PHE A 78 12.35 -12.27 -17.47
N LEU A 79 12.93 -13.32 -16.89
CA LEU A 79 13.93 -14.13 -17.59
C LEU A 79 13.35 -14.81 -18.82
N LEU A 80 12.16 -15.42 -18.70
CA LEU A 80 11.50 -16.08 -19.83
C LEU A 80 11.10 -15.10 -20.92
N ILE A 81 10.52 -13.96 -20.53
CA ILE A 81 10.16 -12.90 -21.48
C ILE A 81 11.42 -12.37 -22.17
N GLY A 82 12.46 -12.02 -21.40
CA GLY A 82 13.72 -11.51 -21.96
C GLY A 82 14.38 -12.50 -22.92
N TYR A 83 14.46 -13.77 -22.55
CA TYR A 83 14.98 -14.82 -23.43
C TYR A 83 14.12 -15.00 -24.70
N GLY A 84 12.80 -14.96 -24.58
CA GLY A 84 11.89 -15.05 -25.71
C GLY A 84 12.05 -13.87 -26.68
N LEU A 85 12.19 -12.65 -26.15
CA LEU A 85 12.44 -11.46 -26.96
C LEU A 85 13.82 -11.54 -27.65
N GLU A 86 14.87 -11.95 -26.93
CA GLU A 86 16.20 -12.14 -27.49
C GLU A 86 16.19 -13.17 -28.63
N TYR A 87 15.53 -14.32 -28.43
CA TYR A 87 15.37 -15.32 -29.46
C TYR A 87 14.61 -14.78 -30.68
N TYR A 88 13.53 -14.03 -30.45
CA TYR A 88 12.70 -13.48 -31.52
C TYR A 88 13.43 -12.39 -32.31
N PHE A 89 14.17 -11.49 -31.66
CA PHE A 89 14.80 -10.36 -32.34
C PHE A 89 16.21 -10.66 -32.87
N HIS A 90 17.01 -11.46 -32.15
CA HIS A 90 18.39 -11.73 -32.53
C HIS A 90 18.55 -13.07 -33.26
N LEU A 91 18.06 -14.19 -32.70
CA LEU A 91 18.33 -15.53 -33.25
C LEU A 91 17.36 -15.98 -34.35
N SER A 92 16.16 -15.41 -34.44
CA SER A 92 15.17 -15.83 -35.44
C SER A 92 15.56 -15.39 -36.86
N HIS A 93 16.15 -14.19 -36.99
CA HIS A 93 16.61 -13.62 -38.25
C HIS A 93 17.98 -14.13 -38.68
N GLU A 94 18.78 -14.67 -37.75
CA GLU A 94 20.08 -15.28 -38.06
C GLU A 94 19.93 -16.60 -38.83
N LYS A 95 18.79 -17.31 -38.67
CA LYS A 95 18.48 -18.55 -39.41
C LYS A 95 17.98 -18.32 -40.84
N GLU A 96 17.50 -17.12 -41.18
CA GLU A 96 17.09 -16.78 -42.56
C GLU A 96 18.29 -16.49 -43.47
N HIS A 97 19.43 -16.11 -42.88
CA HIS A 97 20.69 -15.83 -43.59
C HIS A 97 21.80 -16.85 -43.31
N GLY A 98 21.52 -17.89 -42.51
CA GLY A 98 22.42 -19.00 -42.21
C GLY A 98 22.49 -20.03 -43.35
N HIS A 99 23.36 -19.73 -44.31
CA HIS A 99 24.14 -20.61 -45.19
C HIS A 99 23.77 -22.10 -45.34
N HIS A 100 23.58 -22.49 -46.60
CA HIS A 100 23.87 -23.83 -47.14
C HIS A 100 25.29 -24.29 -46.78
#